data_AF-A0A060Z400-F1
#
_entry.id   AF-A0A060Z400-F1
#
_cell.length_a   1.000
_cell.length_b   1.000
_cell.length_c   1.000
_cell.angle_alpha   90.00
_cell.angle_beta   90.00
_cell.angle_gamma   90.00
#
_symmetry.space_group_name_H-M   'P 1'
#
loop_
_entity.id
_entity.type
_entity.pdbx_description
1 polymer ?
#
loop_
_entity_poly.entity_id
_entity_poly.type
_entity_poly.pdbx_seq_one_letter_code
_entity_poly.pdbx_strand_id
1 'polypeptide(L)'
;MPYISLVETQPLSVFSNSLPSLLFSPARLVWVRNQLLSSLCDLISSDSLLTADERKELIQTLGSDWFLLFLQPRLHSSTLCLGLRLLTLLLANQSERNSFREGVFPGTLVESLDEPSVVIDNLRAYEWSYECQSVTCAGFDVLQRLLVRQAHLPQVYGALAALLLGKRGGETPDGQLDLDEVLQAVIDSTEYTNSAPLQLCSKSAAMLLELVKAIITQRSSAADASWELQFPGSVMQFLCLVHNHRPRDPLWTSPEFLHTLASTVFPPESEEVCQPTRKQVCDFIRILLMDSLLNVPAKEHTHPLLLLLEVHTHTHTHTHTHTHTHTGEVNKRLYSPDVPILAQL
;
A
#
# COMPACT_ATOMS: atom_id res chain seq x y z
N MET A 1 -7.02 26.93 -19.81
CA MET A 1 -6.86 27.46 -21.19
C MET A 1 -6.01 28.72 -21.11
N PRO A 2 -4.85 28.75 -21.78
CA PRO A 2 -4.82 29.43 -23.07
C PRO A 2 -4.19 28.60 -24.20
N TYR A 3 -4.87 28.67 -25.34
CA TYR A 3 -4.49 28.48 -26.75
C TYR A 3 -3.05 28.04 -27.08
N ILE A 4 -2.96 26.81 -27.60
CA ILE A 4 -1.88 26.37 -28.49
C ILE A 4 -2.11 27.05 -29.85
N SER A 5 -1.16 27.87 -30.28
CA SER A 5 -1.12 28.45 -31.64
C SER A 5 -0.23 27.60 -32.54
N LEU A 6 -0.83 27.20 -33.66
CA LEU A 6 -0.30 26.68 -34.93
C LEU A 6 1.24 26.57 -35.07
N VAL A 7 1.70 25.33 -35.22
CA VAL A 7 3.03 25.02 -35.78
C VAL A 7 2.97 25.26 -37.30
N GLU A 8 3.56 26.36 -37.74
CA GLU A 8 3.89 26.62 -39.14
C GLU A 8 4.99 25.66 -39.61
N THR A 9 4.73 25.01 -40.74
CA THR A 9 5.65 24.11 -41.44
C THR A 9 6.87 24.88 -41.96
N GLN A 10 8.07 24.60 -41.42
CA GLN A 10 9.35 24.99 -42.03
C GLN A 10 10.09 23.77 -42.63
N PRO A 11 10.83 23.96 -43.74
CA PRO A 11 11.33 22.87 -44.57
C PRO A 11 12.53 22.12 -43.96
N LEU A 12 12.62 20.84 -44.32
CA LEU A 12 13.47 19.76 -43.81
C LEU A 12 15.00 19.88 -44.09
N SER A 13 15.62 21.07 -44.07
CA SER A 13 17.04 21.18 -44.52
C SER A 13 18.04 21.81 -43.55
N VAL A 14 17.72 22.00 -42.25
CA VAL A 14 18.70 22.57 -41.27
C VAL A 14 18.98 21.68 -40.05
N PHE A 15 18.48 20.45 -40.01
CA PHE A 15 18.79 19.52 -38.90
C PHE A 15 19.98 18.62 -39.23
N SER A 16 21.18 19.18 -39.27
CA SER A 16 22.40 18.39 -39.12
C SER A 16 23.25 19.04 -38.03
N ASN A 17 23.45 18.29 -36.92
CA ASN A 17 24.42 18.52 -35.84
C ASN A 17 23.90 18.91 -34.44
N SER A 18 22.61 18.80 -34.13
CA SER A 18 22.11 18.97 -32.74
C SER A 18 20.95 18.03 -32.36
N LEU A 19 20.99 16.78 -32.81
CA LEU A 19 19.92 15.80 -32.58
C LEU A 19 19.90 15.09 -31.21
N PRO A 20 21.02 14.84 -30.48
CA PRO A 20 20.94 13.98 -29.30
C PRO A 20 20.28 14.59 -28.07
N SER A 21 20.20 15.92 -27.93
CA SER A 21 19.77 16.56 -26.67
C SER A 21 18.26 16.90 -26.62
N LEU A 22 17.60 17.02 -27.77
CA LEU A 22 16.16 17.32 -27.87
C LEU A 22 15.27 16.07 -27.93
N LEU A 23 15.84 14.92 -28.30
CA LEU A 23 15.12 13.63 -28.39
C LEU A 23 14.85 13.00 -27.02
N PHE A 24 15.58 13.38 -25.98
CA PHE A 24 15.52 12.80 -24.62
C PHE A 24 15.08 13.81 -23.55
N SER A 25 14.09 14.65 -23.85
CA SER A 25 13.39 15.38 -22.77
C SER A 25 12.77 14.36 -21.81
N PRO A 26 12.96 14.46 -20.48
CA PRO A 26 12.34 13.58 -19.50
C PRO A 26 10.82 13.48 -19.68
N ALA A 27 10.17 14.60 -20.06
CA ALA A 27 8.74 14.64 -20.35
C ALA A 27 8.36 13.77 -21.56
N ARG A 28 9.21 13.70 -22.59
CA ARG A 28 8.97 12.86 -23.76
C ARG A 28 9.09 11.38 -23.42
N LEU A 29 10.04 11.01 -22.56
CA LEU A 29 10.19 9.62 -22.08
C LEU A 29 8.97 9.19 -21.25
N VAL A 30 8.48 10.06 -20.37
CA VAL A 30 7.23 9.83 -19.62
C VAL A 30 6.06 9.64 -20.58
N TRP A 31 5.94 10.50 -21.60
CA TRP A 31 4.87 10.41 -22.59
C TRP A 31 4.93 9.09 -23.37
N VAL A 32 6.07 8.72 -23.94
CA VAL A 32 6.21 7.46 -24.71
C VAL A 32 5.90 6.25 -23.82
N ARG A 33 6.46 6.21 -22.59
CA ARG A 33 6.18 5.15 -21.62
C ARG A 33 4.67 5.05 -21.36
N ASN A 34 4.02 6.17 -21.09
CA ASN A 34 2.60 6.16 -20.77
C ASN A 34 1.73 5.78 -21.96
N GLN A 35 2.10 6.13 -23.20
CA GLN A 35 1.41 5.64 -24.38
C GLN A 35 1.50 4.12 -24.48
N LEU A 36 2.69 3.54 -24.28
CA LEU A 36 2.87 2.08 -24.30
C LEU A 36 2.10 1.38 -23.17
N LEU A 37 2.16 1.91 -21.94
CA LEU A 37 1.41 1.37 -20.80
C LEU A 37 -0.10 1.49 -21.01
N SER A 38 -0.58 2.59 -21.60
CA SER A 38 -2.00 2.74 -21.94
C SER A 38 -2.42 1.72 -22.99
N SER A 39 -1.65 1.55 -24.06
CA SER A 39 -1.93 0.51 -25.07
C SER A 39 -1.94 -0.89 -24.45
N LEU A 40 -1.06 -1.17 -23.49
CA LEU A 40 -1.06 -2.43 -22.74
C LEU A 40 -2.30 -2.58 -21.86
N CYS A 41 -2.74 -1.52 -21.16
CA CYS A 41 -4.01 -1.52 -20.42
C CYS A 41 -5.18 -1.89 -21.32
N ASP A 42 -5.27 -1.26 -22.49
CA ASP A 42 -6.39 -1.47 -23.42
C ASP A 42 -6.36 -2.89 -24.01
N LEU A 43 -5.16 -3.40 -24.30
CA LEU A 43 -4.94 -4.78 -24.76
C LEU A 43 -5.38 -5.81 -23.71
N ILE A 44 -4.99 -5.65 -22.44
CA ILE A 44 -5.32 -6.58 -21.35
C ILE A 44 -6.80 -6.47 -20.96
N SER A 45 -7.38 -5.28 -21.04
CA SER A 45 -8.78 -5.03 -20.68
C SER A 45 -9.76 -5.55 -21.75
N SER A 46 -9.33 -5.62 -23.01
CA SER A 46 -10.20 -6.02 -24.12
C SER A 46 -10.42 -7.53 -24.19
N ASP A 47 -11.68 -7.95 -24.18
CA ASP A 47 -12.08 -9.35 -24.38
C ASP A 47 -12.11 -9.78 -25.86
N SER A 48 -11.96 -8.84 -26.80
CA SER A 48 -11.95 -9.13 -28.24
C SER A 48 -10.56 -9.28 -28.84
N LEU A 49 -9.53 -8.74 -28.18
CA LEU A 49 -8.15 -8.71 -28.71
C LEU A 49 -7.30 -9.90 -28.24
N LEU A 50 -7.56 -10.42 -27.03
CA LEU A 50 -6.84 -11.56 -26.47
C LEU A 50 -7.83 -12.54 -25.85
N THR A 51 -7.61 -13.83 -26.10
CA THR A 51 -8.28 -14.90 -25.35
C THR A 51 -7.84 -14.87 -23.88
N ALA A 52 -8.61 -15.53 -23.01
CA ALA A 52 -8.27 -15.62 -21.59
C ALA A 52 -6.92 -16.30 -21.33
N ASP A 53 -6.55 -17.28 -22.16
CA ASP A 53 -5.29 -18.01 -22.06
C ASP A 53 -4.10 -17.16 -22.53
N GLU A 54 -4.21 -16.48 -23.68
CA GLU A 54 -3.16 -15.57 -24.18
C GLU A 54 -2.92 -14.41 -23.21
N ARG A 55 -3.99 -13.87 -22.61
CA ARG A 55 -3.88 -12.82 -21.59
C ARG A 55 -3.13 -13.30 -20.36
N LYS A 56 -3.45 -14.53 -19.91
CA LYS A 56 -2.77 -15.15 -18.77
C LYS A 56 -1.29 -15.39 -19.07
N GLU A 57 -0.97 -15.90 -20.27
CA GLU A 57 0.41 -16.11 -20.71
C GLU A 57 1.20 -14.80 -20.78
N LEU A 58 0.60 -13.73 -21.33
CA LEU A 58 1.20 -12.39 -21.36
C LEU A 58 1.54 -11.89 -19.95
N ILE A 59 0.58 -12.01 -19.03
CA ILE A 59 0.75 -11.63 -17.62
C ILE A 59 1.88 -12.43 -16.96
N GLN A 60 1.91 -13.75 -17.18
CA GLN A 60 2.94 -14.63 -16.63
C GLN A 60 4.33 -14.33 -17.21
N THR A 61 4.39 -13.96 -18.49
CA THR A 61 5.64 -13.60 -19.18
C THR A 61 6.21 -12.28 -18.67
N LEU A 62 5.36 -11.29 -18.41
CA LEU A 62 5.79 -10.01 -17.84
C LEU A 62 6.30 -10.18 -16.41
N GLY A 63 5.74 -11.13 -15.66
CA GLY A 63 6.05 -11.31 -14.24
C GLY A 63 5.26 -10.36 -13.36
N SER A 64 4.97 -10.81 -12.13
CA SER A 64 4.16 -10.08 -11.17
C SER A 64 4.89 -8.88 -10.54
N ASP A 65 6.22 -8.89 -10.54
CA ASP A 65 7.07 -7.82 -10.01
C ASP A 65 7.25 -6.64 -11.00
N TRP A 66 7.15 -6.90 -12.31
CA TRP A 66 7.28 -5.90 -13.37
C TRP A 66 6.31 -4.72 -13.19
N PHE A 67 5.08 -5.01 -12.79
CA PHE A 67 4.06 -3.98 -12.56
C PHE A 67 4.41 -3.04 -11.40
N LEU A 68 5.15 -3.52 -10.40
CA LEU A 68 5.55 -2.74 -9.23
C LEU A 68 6.59 -1.67 -9.57
N LEU A 69 7.33 -1.83 -10.67
CA LEU A 69 8.28 -0.82 -11.17
C LEU A 69 7.61 0.53 -11.39
N PHE A 70 6.34 0.53 -11.83
CA PHE A 70 5.60 1.74 -12.17
C PHE A 70 4.93 2.42 -10.98
N LEU A 71 5.01 1.83 -9.78
CA LEU A 71 4.40 2.35 -8.56
C LEU A 71 5.38 3.11 -7.67
N GLN A 72 6.59 3.36 -8.15
CA GLN A 72 7.61 4.07 -7.37
C GLN A 72 7.23 5.54 -7.15
N PRO A 73 7.41 6.10 -5.93
CA PRO A 73 7.02 7.48 -5.60
C PRO A 73 7.68 8.59 -6.44
N ARG A 74 8.77 8.28 -7.14
CA ARG A 74 9.52 9.24 -7.97
C ARG A 74 8.97 9.36 -9.39
N LEU A 75 8.10 8.43 -9.80
CA LEU A 75 7.53 8.43 -11.13
C LEU A 75 6.43 9.49 -11.23
N HIS A 76 6.24 10.00 -12.44
CA HIS A 76 5.15 10.93 -12.71
C HIS A 76 3.81 10.29 -12.35
N SER A 77 2.89 11.04 -11.75
CA SER A 77 1.59 10.54 -11.26
C SER A 77 0.78 9.82 -12.35
N SER A 78 0.81 10.30 -13.59
CA SER A 78 0.14 9.61 -14.70
C SER A 78 0.73 8.21 -14.99
N THR A 79 2.03 7.99 -14.76
CA THR A 79 2.63 6.65 -14.84
C THR A 79 2.17 5.78 -13.68
N LEU A 80 2.10 6.32 -12.46
CA LEU A 80 1.54 5.63 -11.31
C LEU A 80 0.10 5.17 -11.60
N CYS A 81 -0.75 6.04 -12.13
CA CYS A 81 -2.15 5.70 -12.45
C CYS A 81 -2.23 4.51 -13.41
N LEU A 82 -1.39 4.49 -14.46
CA LEU A 82 -1.33 3.37 -15.40
C LEU A 82 -0.77 2.10 -14.74
N GLY A 83 0.25 2.22 -13.89
CA GLY A 83 0.78 1.11 -13.10
C GLY A 83 -0.27 0.50 -12.17
N LEU A 84 -1.04 1.34 -11.47
CA LEU A 84 -2.15 0.92 -10.61
C LEU A 84 -3.24 0.22 -11.43
N ARG A 85 -3.62 0.78 -12.59
CA ARG A 85 -4.60 0.17 -13.49
C ARG A 85 -4.14 -1.21 -13.95
N LEU A 86 -2.90 -1.35 -14.42
CA LEU A 86 -2.33 -2.65 -14.80
C LEU A 86 -2.30 -3.64 -13.63
N LEU A 87 -1.92 -3.19 -12.43
CA LEU A 87 -1.94 -4.04 -11.23
C LEU A 87 -3.36 -4.50 -10.89
N THR A 88 -4.37 -3.65 -11.03
CA THR A 88 -5.78 -4.06 -10.84
C THR A 88 -6.22 -5.10 -11.85
N LEU A 89 -5.79 -4.98 -13.12
CA LEU A 89 -6.06 -5.97 -14.16
C LEU A 89 -5.38 -7.30 -13.86
N LEU A 90 -4.11 -7.28 -13.42
CA LEU A 90 -3.36 -8.46 -12.99
C LEU A 90 -4.08 -9.21 -11.87
N LEU A 91 -4.39 -8.50 -10.78
CA LEU A 91 -4.87 -9.08 -9.54
C LEU A 91 -6.40 -9.23 -9.49
N ALA A 92 -7.11 -8.91 -10.58
CA ALA A 92 -8.55 -9.19 -10.68
C ALA A 92 -8.85 -10.69 -10.60
N ASN A 93 -7.95 -11.53 -11.11
CA ASN A 93 -8.06 -12.98 -11.03
C ASN A 93 -7.59 -13.51 -9.66
N GLN A 94 -8.38 -14.38 -9.03
CA GLN A 94 -8.06 -14.91 -7.70
C GLN A 94 -6.76 -15.74 -7.67
N SER A 95 -6.44 -16.47 -8.75
CA SER A 95 -5.19 -17.24 -8.86
C SER A 95 -3.96 -16.33 -8.83
N GLU A 96 -3.97 -15.27 -9.62
CA GLU A 96 -2.87 -14.29 -9.67
C GLU A 96 -2.74 -13.53 -8.36
N ARG A 97 -3.87 -13.20 -7.74
CA ARG A 97 -3.89 -12.57 -6.41
C ARG A 97 -3.29 -13.46 -5.33
N ASN A 98 -3.61 -14.75 -5.34
CA ASN A 98 -3.04 -15.71 -4.39
C ASN A 98 -1.54 -15.88 -4.66
N SER A 99 -1.13 -16.05 -5.92
CA SER A 99 0.29 -16.14 -6.31
C SER A 99 1.08 -14.91 -5.84
N PHE A 100 0.56 -13.71 -6.12
CA PHE A 100 1.15 -12.44 -5.68
C PHE A 100 1.25 -12.33 -4.16
N ARG A 101 0.29 -12.87 -3.41
CA ARG A 101 0.32 -12.92 -1.95
C ARG A 101 1.43 -13.83 -1.43
N GLU A 102 1.59 -15.02 -2.01
CA GLU A 102 2.63 -15.97 -1.58
C GLU A 102 4.04 -15.45 -1.90
N GLY A 103 4.20 -14.72 -3.00
CA GLY A 103 5.44 -14.01 -3.26
C GLY A 103 5.57 -13.43 -4.65
N VAL A 104 6.37 -12.37 -4.74
CA VAL A 104 6.93 -11.87 -6.00
C VAL A 104 8.42 -12.20 -6.02
N PHE A 105 8.87 -12.82 -7.12
CA PHE A 105 10.31 -12.94 -7.36
C PHE A 105 10.77 -11.63 -7.97
N PRO A 106 11.69 -10.88 -7.34
CA PRO A 106 12.06 -9.55 -7.80
C PRO A 106 13.04 -9.61 -8.99
N GLY A 107 12.90 -10.59 -9.89
CA GLY A 107 13.80 -10.80 -11.02
C GLY A 107 13.90 -9.56 -11.90
N THR A 108 12.76 -9.01 -12.34
CA THR A 108 12.70 -7.79 -13.14
C THR A 108 13.17 -6.56 -12.35
N LEU A 109 12.81 -6.49 -11.06
CA LEU A 109 13.23 -5.42 -10.16
C LEU A 109 14.76 -5.38 -9.96
N VAL A 110 15.39 -6.56 -9.86
CA VAL A 110 16.82 -6.75 -9.53
C VAL A 110 17.68 -6.78 -10.80
N GLU A 111 17.26 -7.43 -11.89
CA GLU A 111 18.00 -7.45 -13.17
C GLU A 111 18.17 -6.04 -13.77
N SER A 112 17.26 -5.10 -13.45
CA SER A 112 17.41 -3.68 -13.81
C SER A 112 18.65 -2.99 -13.19
N LEU A 113 19.32 -3.63 -12.23
CA LEU A 113 20.54 -3.15 -11.57
C LEU A 113 21.82 -3.50 -12.36
N ASP A 114 21.87 -4.67 -13.00
CA ASP A 114 23.11 -5.21 -13.59
C ASP A 114 23.40 -4.69 -15.01
N GLU A 115 22.40 -4.24 -15.77
CA GLU A 115 22.63 -3.53 -17.04
C GLU A 115 22.44 -2.01 -16.91
N PRO A 116 23.51 -1.19 -17.02
CA PRO A 116 23.44 0.26 -17.13
C PRO A 116 22.96 0.67 -18.51
N SER A 117 21.68 0.46 -18.77
CA SER A 117 20.98 1.10 -19.88
C SER A 117 20.51 2.49 -19.42
N VAL A 118 21.07 3.54 -20.02
CA VAL A 118 20.67 4.95 -19.86
C VAL A 118 19.16 5.16 -20.08
N VAL A 119 18.48 4.21 -20.73
CA VAL A 119 17.06 4.27 -21.08
C VAL A 119 16.14 3.90 -19.91
N ILE A 120 16.59 3.06 -18.97
CA ILE A 120 15.77 2.57 -17.83
C ILE A 120 16.23 3.09 -16.46
N ASP A 121 17.21 3.99 -16.41
CA ASP A 121 17.69 4.59 -15.15
C ASP A 121 16.56 5.20 -14.30
N ASN A 122 15.51 5.72 -14.94
CA ASN A 122 14.33 6.28 -14.26
C ASN A 122 13.41 5.23 -13.61
N LEU A 123 13.55 3.95 -13.98
CA LEU A 123 12.77 2.83 -13.45
C LEU A 123 13.56 2.00 -12.43
N ARG A 124 14.87 2.25 -12.27
CA ARG A 124 15.71 1.54 -11.31
C ARG A 124 15.15 1.67 -9.90
N ALA A 125 14.81 0.53 -9.30
CA ALA A 125 14.37 0.46 -7.91
C ALA A 125 15.54 0.87 -6.99
N TYR A 126 15.37 1.96 -6.24
CA TYR A 126 16.37 2.45 -5.28
C TYR A 126 15.89 2.28 -3.84
N GLU A 127 16.84 2.00 -2.94
CA GLU A 127 16.72 1.80 -1.48
C GLU A 127 15.99 0.53 -1.03
N TRP A 128 14.80 0.21 -1.53
CA TRP A 128 14.01 -0.95 -1.06
C TRP A 128 14.36 -2.28 -1.75
N SER A 129 15.04 -2.22 -2.90
CA SER A 129 15.41 -3.40 -3.70
C SER A 129 16.49 -4.26 -3.02
N TYR A 130 17.35 -3.66 -2.18
CA TYR A 130 18.44 -4.37 -1.52
C TYR A 130 17.98 -5.41 -0.49
N GLU A 131 16.83 -5.19 0.16
CA GLU A 131 16.27 -6.13 1.15
C GLU A 131 15.63 -7.37 0.50
N CYS A 132 15.16 -7.26 -0.75
CA CYS A 132 14.51 -8.36 -1.48
C CYS A 132 15.46 -9.11 -2.43
N GLN A 133 16.76 -8.79 -2.46
CA GLN A 133 17.73 -9.36 -3.43
C GLN A 133 18.00 -10.87 -3.32
N SER A 134 17.55 -11.53 -2.24
CA SER A 134 17.82 -12.96 -2.01
C SER A 134 16.63 -13.80 -1.52
N VAL A 135 15.45 -13.20 -1.33
CA VAL A 135 14.29 -13.86 -0.73
C VAL A 135 13.00 -13.45 -1.46
N THR A 136 12.10 -14.41 -1.70
CA THR A 136 10.73 -14.13 -2.15
C THR A 136 10.02 -13.24 -1.13
N CYS A 137 9.63 -12.03 -1.54
CA CYS A 137 8.89 -11.08 -0.72
C CYS A 137 7.39 -11.22 -1.01
N ALA A 138 6.52 -11.19 -0.01
CA ALA A 138 5.06 -11.17 -0.26
C ALA A 138 4.69 -9.90 -1.03
N GLY A 139 4.00 -10.03 -2.17
CA GLY A 139 3.76 -8.91 -3.08
C GLY A 139 2.98 -7.76 -2.47
N PHE A 140 2.03 -8.08 -1.59
CA PHE A 140 1.25 -7.06 -0.86
C PHE A 140 2.08 -6.25 0.13
N ASP A 141 3.14 -6.82 0.70
CA ASP A 141 4.03 -6.11 1.63
C ASP A 141 4.94 -5.14 0.87
N VAL A 142 5.36 -5.52 -0.35
CA VAL A 142 6.07 -4.60 -1.27
C VAL A 142 5.12 -3.48 -1.71
N LEU A 143 3.89 -3.82 -2.09
CA LEU A 143 2.88 -2.87 -2.52
C LEU A 143 2.55 -1.84 -1.43
N GLN A 144 2.35 -2.27 -0.19
CA GLN A 144 2.11 -1.37 0.95
C GLN A 144 3.24 -0.35 1.10
N ARG A 145 4.51 -0.79 1.04
CA ARG A 145 5.68 0.12 1.13
C ARG A 145 5.70 1.17 0.02
N LEU A 146 5.31 0.81 -1.20
CA LEU A 146 5.25 1.72 -2.35
C LEU A 146 4.10 2.73 -2.22
N LEU A 147 2.93 2.29 -1.75
CA LEU A 147 1.71 3.09 -1.73
C LEU A 147 1.56 4.00 -0.49
N VAL A 148 2.10 3.61 0.67
CA VAL A 148 2.02 4.44 1.89
C VAL A 148 2.65 5.82 1.69
N ARG A 149 3.72 5.92 0.89
CA ARG A 149 4.37 7.20 0.54
C ARG A 149 3.53 8.06 -0.40
N GLN A 150 2.46 7.51 -0.96
CA GLN A 150 1.58 8.13 -1.96
C GLN A 150 0.13 8.22 -1.46
N ALA A 151 -0.08 8.16 -0.14
CA ALA A 151 -1.39 8.22 0.51
C ALA A 151 -2.18 9.52 0.24
N HIS A 152 -1.56 10.53 -0.36
CA HIS A 152 -2.19 11.80 -0.76
C HIS A 152 -2.93 11.71 -2.11
N LEU A 153 -2.79 10.61 -2.86
CA LEU A 153 -3.40 10.46 -4.20
C LEU A 153 -4.69 9.63 -4.15
N PRO A 154 -5.86 10.17 -4.54
CA PRO A 154 -7.14 9.43 -4.58
C PRO A 154 -7.09 8.15 -5.42
N GLN A 155 -6.29 8.13 -6.49
CA GLN A 155 -6.19 7.00 -7.40
C GLN A 155 -5.63 5.74 -6.72
N VAL A 156 -4.80 5.91 -5.69
CA VAL A 156 -4.29 4.80 -4.88
C VAL A 156 -5.43 4.09 -4.17
N TYR A 157 -6.33 4.84 -3.53
CA TYR A 157 -7.51 4.29 -2.85
C TYR A 157 -8.49 3.65 -3.83
N GLY A 158 -8.73 4.29 -4.99
CA GLY A 158 -9.57 3.73 -6.04
C GLY A 158 -9.07 2.37 -6.54
N ALA A 159 -7.76 2.24 -6.77
CA ALA A 159 -7.16 0.97 -7.17
C ALA A 159 -7.29 -0.10 -6.09
N LEU A 160 -7.02 0.24 -4.81
CA LEU A 160 -7.18 -0.68 -3.69
C LEU A 160 -8.66 -1.09 -3.47
N ALA A 161 -9.59 -0.17 -3.63
CA ALA A 161 -11.02 -0.43 -3.59
C ALA A 161 -11.46 -1.38 -4.73
N ALA A 162 -10.95 -1.18 -5.94
CA ALA A 162 -11.21 -2.07 -7.07
C ALA A 162 -10.65 -3.48 -6.79
N LEU A 163 -9.44 -3.59 -6.22
CA LEU A 163 -8.85 -4.86 -5.81
C LEU A 163 -9.65 -5.55 -4.69
N LEU A 164 -10.14 -4.78 -3.71
CA LEU A 164 -10.99 -5.27 -2.63
C LEU A 164 -12.23 -5.95 -3.19
N LEU A 165 -12.91 -5.29 -4.13
CA LEU A 165 -14.13 -5.78 -4.77
C LEU A 165 -13.88 -6.79 -5.90
N GLY A 166 -12.61 -7.02 -6.27
CA GLY A 166 -12.21 -7.93 -7.33
C GLY A 166 -12.56 -7.46 -8.74
N LYS A 167 -12.56 -6.16 -8.97
CA LYS A 167 -12.90 -5.57 -10.28
C LYS A 167 -11.71 -5.51 -11.23
N ARG A 168 -12.02 -5.69 -12.52
CA ARG A 168 -11.10 -5.43 -13.63
C ARG A 168 -11.21 -3.97 -14.03
N GLY A 169 -10.13 -3.21 -13.84
CA GLY A 169 -9.95 -1.87 -14.42
C GLY A 169 -11.09 -0.89 -14.16
N GLY A 170 -11.00 -0.11 -13.07
CA GLY A 170 -11.82 1.09 -12.94
C GLY A 170 -11.26 2.19 -13.84
N GLU A 171 -12.07 2.74 -14.74
CA GLU A 171 -11.76 4.03 -15.37
C GLU A 171 -11.81 5.08 -14.27
N THR A 172 -10.65 5.55 -13.81
CA THR A 172 -10.59 6.80 -13.05
C THR A 172 -10.73 7.93 -14.05
N PRO A 173 -11.76 8.79 -13.98
CA PRO A 173 -11.90 9.89 -14.91
C PRO A 173 -10.66 10.79 -14.89
N ASP A 174 -10.17 11.22 -16.05
CA ASP A 174 -9.00 12.11 -16.10
C ASP A 174 -9.33 13.47 -15.46
N GLY A 175 -8.75 13.76 -14.29
CA GLY A 175 -8.96 15.03 -13.59
C GLY A 175 -8.48 15.06 -12.13
N GLN A 176 -8.60 16.24 -11.52
CA GLN A 176 -8.48 16.41 -10.07
C GLN A 176 -9.74 15.83 -9.44
N LEU A 177 -9.69 14.54 -9.12
CA LEU A 177 -10.82 13.76 -8.65
C LEU A 177 -10.97 13.86 -7.14
N ASP A 178 -12.20 14.04 -6.68
CA ASP A 178 -12.55 13.82 -5.28
C ASP A 178 -12.49 12.32 -4.95
N LEU A 179 -12.02 11.98 -3.75
CA LEU A 179 -11.90 10.58 -3.33
C LEU A 179 -13.27 9.92 -3.23
N ASP A 180 -14.30 10.64 -2.78
CA ASP A 180 -15.65 10.12 -2.67
C ASP A 180 -16.20 9.72 -4.06
N GLU A 181 -15.96 10.52 -5.09
CA GLU A 181 -16.34 10.20 -6.47
C GLU A 181 -15.63 8.94 -6.99
N VAL A 182 -14.33 8.81 -6.70
CA VAL A 182 -13.54 7.64 -7.08
C VAL A 182 -14.06 6.37 -6.41
N LEU A 183 -14.30 6.42 -5.10
CA LEU A 183 -14.80 5.28 -4.34
C LEU A 183 -16.24 4.93 -4.74
N GLN A 184 -17.08 5.93 -5.01
CA GLN A 184 -18.45 5.72 -5.46
C GLN A 184 -18.49 5.10 -6.85
N ALA A 185 -17.66 5.55 -7.80
CA ALA A 185 -17.54 4.92 -9.12
C ALA A 185 -17.12 3.44 -9.02
N VAL A 186 -16.26 3.12 -8.05
CA VAL A 186 -15.87 1.75 -7.72
C VAL A 186 -16.99 0.98 -7.01
N ILE A 187 -17.98 1.59 -6.37
CA ILE A 187 -19.17 0.89 -5.88
C ILE A 187 -20.16 0.67 -7.03
N ASP A 188 -20.46 1.71 -7.81
CA ASP A 188 -21.52 1.72 -8.83
C ASP A 188 -21.24 0.76 -9.99
N SER A 189 -19.97 0.60 -10.37
CA SER A 189 -19.56 -0.39 -11.37
C SER A 189 -19.71 -1.84 -10.89
N THR A 190 -20.27 -2.09 -9.69
CA THR A 190 -20.45 -3.44 -9.15
C THR A 190 -21.76 -3.93 -9.72
N GLU A 191 -21.73 -4.35 -10.98
CA GLU A 191 -22.87 -5.04 -11.56
C GLU A 191 -23.19 -6.26 -10.68
N TYR A 192 -24.46 -6.43 -10.33
CA TYR A 192 -24.98 -7.67 -9.76
C TYR A 192 -24.96 -8.76 -10.83
N THR A 193 -23.77 -9.14 -11.30
CA THR A 193 -23.64 -10.25 -12.23
C THR A 193 -24.01 -11.52 -11.49
N ASN A 194 -24.88 -12.35 -12.09
CA ASN A 194 -25.38 -13.62 -11.56
C ASN A 194 -24.30 -14.71 -11.32
N SER A 195 -23.01 -14.35 -11.37
CA SER A 195 -21.90 -15.21 -10.97
C SER A 195 -21.76 -15.25 -9.45
N ALA A 196 -21.27 -16.37 -8.91
CA ALA A 196 -20.96 -16.48 -7.50
C ALA A 196 -20.08 -15.29 -7.05
N PRO A 197 -20.42 -14.60 -5.94
CA PRO A 197 -19.69 -13.42 -5.53
C PRO A 197 -18.25 -13.79 -5.19
N LEU A 198 -17.28 -13.15 -5.85
CA LEU A 198 -15.87 -13.24 -5.47
C LEU A 198 -15.73 -12.75 -4.03
N GLN A 199 -14.98 -13.50 -3.21
CA GLN A 199 -14.64 -13.10 -1.84
C GLN A 199 -13.87 -11.79 -1.84
N LEU A 200 -14.17 -10.91 -0.88
CA LEU A 200 -13.45 -9.66 -0.72
C LEU A 200 -11.96 -9.89 -0.36
N CYS A 201 -11.07 -9.05 -0.89
CA CYS A 201 -9.63 -9.18 -0.60
C CYS A 201 -9.25 -8.54 0.75
N SER A 202 -8.95 -9.36 1.76
CA SER A 202 -8.48 -8.88 3.08
C SER A 202 -7.23 -8.03 3.02
N LYS A 203 -6.25 -8.41 2.20
CA LYS A 203 -5.02 -7.63 2.00
C LYS A 203 -5.31 -6.22 1.47
N SER A 204 -6.23 -6.08 0.53
CA SER A 204 -6.61 -4.77 -0.01
C SER A 204 -7.32 -3.89 1.03
N ALA A 205 -8.23 -4.48 1.83
CA ALA A 205 -8.87 -3.77 2.93
C ALA A 205 -7.86 -3.33 4.01
N ALA A 206 -6.92 -4.21 4.36
CA ALA A 206 -5.85 -3.89 5.31
C ALA A 206 -4.95 -2.77 4.77
N MET A 207 -4.58 -2.79 3.48
CA MET A 207 -3.81 -1.69 2.88
C MET A 207 -4.56 -0.36 2.91
N LEU A 208 -5.87 -0.34 2.65
CA LEU A 208 -6.68 0.89 2.80
C LEU A 208 -6.57 1.45 4.23
N LEU A 209 -6.65 0.59 5.25
CA LEU A 209 -6.48 0.98 6.65
C LEU A 209 -5.04 1.44 6.96
N GLU A 210 -4.03 0.84 6.36
CA GLU A 210 -2.63 1.28 6.52
C GLU A 210 -2.37 2.67 5.90
N LEU A 211 -3.03 3.00 4.77
CA LEU A 211 -3.02 4.36 4.23
C LEU A 211 -3.72 5.35 5.17
N VAL A 212 -4.88 4.96 5.72
CA VAL A 212 -5.60 5.76 6.73
C VAL A 212 -4.73 6.00 7.96
N LYS A 213 -4.06 4.96 8.45
CA LYS A 213 -3.12 5.04 9.57
C LYS A 213 -1.96 5.97 9.26
N ALA A 214 -1.40 5.92 8.05
CA ALA A 214 -0.33 6.82 7.63
C ALA A 214 -0.78 8.29 7.69
N ILE A 215 -2.00 8.60 7.24
CA ILE A 215 -2.57 9.96 7.34
C ILE A 215 -2.78 10.36 8.81
N ILE A 216 -3.38 9.48 9.63
CA ILE A 216 -3.65 9.77 11.06
C ILE A 216 -2.36 9.98 11.86
N THR A 217 -1.29 9.25 11.51
CA THR A 217 -0.02 9.27 12.25
C THR A 217 0.97 10.34 11.77
N GLN A 218 0.78 10.89 10.57
CA GLN A 218 1.58 12.04 10.12
C GLN A 218 1.30 13.26 11.01
N ARG A 219 2.28 13.64 11.84
CA ARG A 219 2.24 14.84 12.67
C ARG A 219 2.16 16.06 11.75
N SER A 220 0.99 16.71 11.69
CA SER A 220 0.79 17.96 10.96
C SER A 220 1.77 19.03 11.47
N SER A 221 2.83 19.30 10.71
CA SER A 221 3.67 20.48 10.90
C SER A 221 3.33 21.60 9.90
N ALA A 222 2.23 21.48 9.17
CA ALA A 222 1.84 22.43 8.14
C ALA A 222 0.36 22.77 8.27
N ALA A 223 0.09 24.06 8.45
CA ALA A 223 -1.22 24.65 8.67
C ALA A 223 -2.20 24.55 7.46
N ASP A 224 -1.84 23.83 6.38
CA ASP A 224 -2.52 23.94 5.07
C ASP A 224 -3.04 22.63 4.46
N ALA A 225 -2.98 21.47 5.14
CA ALA A 225 -3.42 20.18 4.57
C ALA A 225 -4.86 19.80 4.94
N SER A 226 -5.85 20.68 4.70
CA SER A 226 -7.24 20.45 5.11
C SER A 226 -7.95 19.29 4.39
N TRP A 227 -7.52 18.93 3.19
CA TRP A 227 -8.14 17.92 2.34
C TRP A 227 -7.65 16.49 2.64
N GLU A 228 -6.38 16.30 3.01
CA GLU A 228 -5.83 15.00 3.40
C GLU A 228 -6.52 14.42 4.65
N LEU A 229 -7.05 15.30 5.51
CA LEU A 229 -7.83 14.94 6.70
C LEU A 229 -9.20 14.32 6.37
N GLN A 230 -9.72 14.49 5.15
CA GLN A 230 -11.02 13.94 4.74
C GLN A 230 -10.93 12.48 4.30
N PHE A 231 -9.77 12.06 3.77
CA PHE A 231 -9.61 10.73 3.18
C PHE A 231 -9.93 9.57 4.12
N PRO A 232 -9.52 9.59 5.40
CA PRO A 232 -9.94 8.56 6.34
C PRO A 232 -11.45 8.44 6.47
N GLY A 233 -12.18 9.56 6.45
CA GLY A 233 -13.63 9.57 6.49
C GLY A 233 -14.24 8.87 5.28
N SER A 234 -13.80 9.25 4.09
CA SER A 234 -14.20 8.64 2.82
C SER A 234 -13.92 7.14 2.78
N VAL A 235 -12.73 6.71 3.22
CA VAL A 235 -12.35 5.28 3.28
C VAL A 235 -13.22 4.53 4.28
N MET A 236 -13.45 5.07 5.48
CA MET A 236 -14.31 4.41 6.47
C MET A 236 -15.77 4.33 5.98
N GLN A 237 -16.29 5.39 5.35
CA GLN A 237 -17.61 5.38 4.74
C GLN A 237 -17.72 4.33 3.63
N PHE A 238 -16.71 4.23 2.77
CA PHE A 238 -16.65 3.18 1.75
C PHE A 238 -16.67 1.78 2.38
N LEU A 239 -15.86 1.52 3.43
CA LEU A 239 -15.88 0.23 4.13
C LEU A 239 -17.23 -0.06 4.81
N CYS A 240 -17.89 0.94 5.39
CA CYS A 240 -19.27 0.84 5.90
C CYS A 240 -20.23 0.40 4.80
N LEU A 241 -20.16 1.02 3.61
CA LEU A 241 -21.01 0.67 2.48
C LEU A 241 -20.73 -0.76 2.02
N VAL A 242 -19.46 -1.15 1.84
CA VAL A 242 -19.10 -2.51 1.44
C VAL A 242 -19.61 -3.55 2.46
N HIS A 243 -19.47 -3.26 3.76
CA HIS A 243 -20.02 -4.11 4.82
C HIS A 243 -21.55 -4.24 4.72
N ASN A 244 -22.27 -3.13 4.53
CA ASN A 244 -23.72 -3.18 4.41
C ASN A 244 -24.20 -4.00 3.19
N HIS A 245 -23.44 -3.98 2.09
CA HIS A 245 -23.75 -4.80 0.91
C HIS A 245 -23.38 -6.27 1.10
N ARG A 246 -22.34 -6.58 1.89
CA ARG A 246 -21.83 -7.94 2.10
C ARG A 246 -21.46 -8.20 3.57
N PRO A 247 -22.43 -8.19 4.51
CA PRO A 247 -22.13 -8.26 5.94
C PRO A 247 -21.60 -9.63 6.37
N ARG A 248 -21.84 -10.68 5.57
CA ARG A 248 -21.42 -12.06 5.85
C ARG A 248 -20.09 -12.45 5.22
N ASP A 249 -19.38 -11.52 4.56
CA ASP A 249 -18.08 -11.84 3.98
C ASP A 249 -17.04 -12.13 5.09
N PRO A 250 -16.22 -13.19 4.97
CA PRO A 250 -15.20 -13.55 5.97
C PRO A 250 -14.11 -12.47 6.16
N LEU A 251 -14.05 -11.45 5.29
CA LEU A 251 -13.23 -10.26 5.51
C LEU A 251 -13.41 -9.67 6.91
N TRP A 252 -14.66 -9.57 7.39
CA TRP A 252 -15.00 -8.86 8.63
C TRP A 252 -14.58 -9.62 9.89
N THR A 253 -14.26 -10.90 9.76
CA THR A 253 -13.71 -11.75 10.81
C THR A 253 -12.24 -12.10 10.58
N SER A 254 -11.61 -11.49 9.56
CA SER A 254 -10.19 -11.73 9.27
C SER A 254 -9.30 -11.11 10.34
N PRO A 255 -8.38 -11.90 10.97
CA PRO A 255 -7.48 -11.39 12.00
C PRO A 255 -6.59 -10.29 11.44
N GLU A 256 -6.10 -10.45 10.21
CA GLU A 256 -5.29 -9.44 9.53
C GLU A 256 -6.01 -8.09 9.43
N PHE A 257 -7.26 -8.10 8.98
CA PHE A 257 -8.05 -6.89 8.84
C PHE A 257 -8.33 -6.24 10.20
N LEU A 258 -8.75 -7.03 11.19
CA LEU A 258 -9.12 -6.54 12.52
C LEU A 258 -7.92 -6.03 13.32
N HIS A 259 -6.77 -6.71 13.25
CA HIS A 259 -5.54 -6.23 13.88
C HIS A 259 -5.06 -4.91 13.24
N THR A 260 -5.15 -4.81 11.91
CA THR A 260 -4.83 -3.56 11.20
C THR A 260 -5.76 -2.44 11.66
N LEU A 261 -7.08 -2.70 11.68
CA LEU A 261 -8.12 -1.77 12.13
C LEU A 261 -7.87 -1.29 13.56
N ALA A 262 -7.57 -2.18 14.49
CA ALA A 262 -7.24 -1.81 15.86
C ALA A 262 -5.97 -0.94 15.94
N SER A 263 -4.93 -1.28 15.17
CA SER A 263 -3.67 -0.53 15.15
C SER A 263 -3.81 0.89 14.59
N THR A 264 -4.85 1.16 13.79
CA THR A 264 -5.14 2.51 13.29
C THR A 264 -5.72 3.44 14.38
N VAL A 265 -6.40 2.87 15.38
CA VAL A 265 -7.00 3.61 16.51
C VAL A 265 -6.02 3.77 17.67
N PHE A 266 -5.20 2.75 17.94
CA PHE A 266 -4.27 2.70 19.06
C PHE A 266 -2.81 2.66 18.57
N PRO A 267 -2.21 3.82 18.24
CA PRO A 267 -0.80 3.87 17.91
C PRO A 267 0.08 3.51 19.12
N PRO A 268 1.25 2.89 18.91
CA PRO A 268 2.14 2.41 19.98
C PRO A 268 2.84 3.52 20.78
N GLU A 269 2.80 4.77 20.33
CA GLU A 269 3.39 5.93 21.02
C GLU A 269 2.31 6.97 21.33
N SER A 270 2.22 7.34 22.62
CA SER A 270 1.19 8.19 23.21
C SER A 270 1.03 9.56 22.53
N GLU A 271 -0.22 10.01 22.38
CA GLU A 271 -0.74 11.26 22.99
C GLU A 271 -2.25 11.38 22.75
N GLU A 272 -2.96 11.77 23.81
CA GLU A 272 -4.42 11.69 24.03
C GLU A 272 -5.22 12.80 23.33
N VAL A 273 -5.01 13.02 22.03
CA VAL A 273 -5.96 13.84 21.26
C VAL A 273 -6.72 12.93 20.31
N CYS A 274 -7.98 12.68 20.65
CA CYS A 274 -8.95 12.02 19.78
C CYS A 274 -9.20 12.92 18.56
N GLN A 275 -8.33 12.80 17.54
CA GLN A 275 -8.56 13.45 16.26
C GLN A 275 -9.93 13.01 15.72
N PRO A 276 -10.74 13.91 15.12
CA PRO A 276 -12.05 13.56 14.54
C PRO A 276 -11.96 12.39 13.55
N THR A 277 -10.81 12.23 12.91
CA THR A 277 -10.43 11.12 12.04
C THR A 277 -10.42 9.76 12.74
N ARG A 278 -9.92 9.67 13.99
CA ARG A 278 -9.97 8.42 14.78
C ARG A 278 -11.39 8.05 15.20
N LYS A 279 -12.26 9.05 15.38
CA LYS A 279 -13.67 8.81 15.69
C LYS A 279 -14.36 8.01 14.58
N GLN A 280 -14.11 8.32 13.31
CA GLN A 280 -14.70 7.61 12.18
C GLN A 280 -14.31 6.13 12.17
N VAL A 281 -13.04 5.83 12.48
CA VAL A 281 -12.57 4.45 12.61
C VAL A 281 -13.25 3.73 13.79
N CYS A 282 -13.33 4.39 14.96
CA CYS A 282 -14.05 3.86 16.12
C CYS A 282 -15.54 3.61 15.83
N ASP A 283 -16.19 4.50 15.09
CA ASP A 283 -17.59 4.36 14.71
C ASP A 283 -17.80 3.13 13.81
N PHE A 284 -16.90 2.88 12.87
CA PHE A 284 -16.93 1.64 12.07
C PHE A 284 -16.67 0.38 12.90
N ILE A 285 -15.71 0.40 13.85
CA ILE A 285 -15.50 -0.72 14.78
C ILE A 285 -16.79 -1.03 15.55
N ARG A 286 -17.51 0.01 16.02
CA ARG A 286 -18.80 -0.17 16.70
C ARG A 286 -19.84 -0.82 15.79
N ILE A 287 -19.94 -0.39 14.53
CA ILE A 287 -20.85 -0.99 13.54
C ILE A 287 -20.54 -2.48 13.36
N LEU A 288 -19.26 -2.83 13.09
CA LEU A 288 -18.84 -4.22 12.92
C LEU A 288 -19.14 -5.08 14.15
N LEU A 289 -18.84 -4.57 15.36
CA LEU A 289 -19.08 -5.30 16.60
C LEU A 289 -20.57 -5.49 16.87
N MET A 290 -21.40 -4.47 16.63
CA MET A 290 -22.84 -4.57 16.82
C MET A 290 -23.45 -5.59 15.85
N ASP A 291 -23.06 -5.56 14.57
CA ASP A 291 -23.55 -6.54 13.60
C ASP A 291 -23.07 -7.96 13.93
N SER A 292 -21.79 -8.10 14.31
CA SER A 292 -21.21 -9.40 14.69
C SER A 292 -21.89 -10.01 15.91
N LEU A 293 -22.18 -9.21 16.95
CA LEU A 293 -22.87 -9.69 18.16
C LEU A 293 -24.32 -10.14 17.87
N LEU A 294 -24.94 -9.58 16.83
CA LEU A 294 -26.29 -9.97 16.40
C LEU A 294 -26.27 -11.23 15.52
N ASN A 295 -25.22 -11.41 14.72
CA ASN A 295 -25.23 -12.37 13.61
C ASN A 295 -24.23 -13.54 13.73
N VAL A 296 -23.20 -13.43 14.59
CA VAL A 296 -22.12 -14.43 14.73
C VAL A 296 -22.25 -15.15 16.09
N PRO A 297 -22.35 -16.49 16.11
CA PRO A 297 -22.44 -17.23 17.36
C PRO A 297 -21.13 -17.16 18.14
N ALA A 298 -21.20 -16.79 19.43
CA ALA A 298 -20.06 -16.56 20.33
C ALA A 298 -19.12 -17.76 20.59
N LYS A 299 -19.37 -18.93 19.98
CA LYS A 299 -18.57 -20.15 20.17
C LYS A 299 -17.35 -20.26 19.24
N GLU A 300 -17.23 -19.37 18.27
CA GLU A 300 -16.12 -19.35 17.32
C GLU A 300 -14.99 -18.44 17.82
N HIS A 301 -13.77 -18.98 17.85
CA HIS A 301 -12.53 -18.26 18.21
C HIS A 301 -12.16 -17.16 17.21
N THR A 302 -12.95 -16.99 16.15
CA THR A 302 -12.83 -15.96 15.11
C THR A 302 -13.79 -14.79 15.32
N HIS A 303 -14.49 -14.72 16.46
CA HIS A 303 -15.41 -13.62 16.72
C HIS A 303 -14.66 -12.26 16.75
N PRO A 304 -15.10 -11.22 16.02
CA PRO A 304 -14.35 -9.96 15.89
C PRO A 304 -13.99 -9.28 17.22
N LEU A 305 -14.87 -9.38 18.22
CA LEU A 305 -14.58 -8.90 19.57
C LEU A 305 -13.36 -9.56 20.20
N LEU A 306 -13.19 -10.88 20.05
CA LEU A 306 -12.04 -11.60 20.61
C LEU A 306 -10.75 -11.21 19.89
N LEU A 307 -10.79 -11.16 18.55
CA LEU A 307 -9.63 -10.79 17.73
C LEU A 307 -9.18 -9.34 17.96
N LEU A 308 -10.12 -8.42 18.20
CA LEU A 308 -9.80 -7.04 18.57
C LEU A 308 -9.22 -6.93 19.99
N LEU A 309 -9.67 -7.77 20.94
CA LEU A 309 -9.11 -7.83 22.29
C LEU A 309 -7.73 -8.48 22.33
N GLU A 310 -7.42 -9.39 21.41
CA GLU A 310 -6.10 -10.02 21.30
C GLU A 310 -5.00 -9.04 20.89
N VAL A 311 -5.35 -7.89 20.31
CA VAL A 311 -4.41 -6.83 19.91
C VAL A 311 -3.76 -6.23 21.16
N HIS A 312 -2.70 -6.89 21.64
CA HIS A 312 -1.83 -6.36 22.68
C HIS A 312 -0.78 -5.46 22.03
N THR A 313 -0.68 -4.22 22.49
CA THR A 313 0.49 -3.40 22.22
C THR A 313 1.68 -4.03 22.93
N HIS A 314 2.62 -4.63 22.19
CA HIS A 314 3.91 -4.99 22.78
C HIS A 314 4.63 -3.70 23.19
N THR A 315 4.48 -3.31 24.45
CA THR A 315 5.33 -2.31 25.10
C THR A 315 6.60 -3.00 25.56
N HIS A 316 7.73 -2.35 25.30
CA HIS A 316 9.10 -2.76 25.64
C HIS A 316 9.23 -3.56 26.95
N THR A 317 9.93 -4.70 26.90
CA THR A 317 10.66 -5.23 28.06
C THR A 317 11.78 -4.27 28.41
N HIS A 318 11.44 -3.22 29.17
CA HIS A 318 12.43 -2.47 29.92
C HIS A 318 13.04 -3.45 30.92
N THR A 319 14.23 -3.94 30.62
CA THR A 319 14.96 -4.85 31.50
C THR A 319 15.46 -4.00 32.67
N HIS A 320 14.65 -3.87 33.71
CA HIS A 320 15.08 -3.28 34.96
C HIS A 320 15.95 -4.34 35.66
N THR A 321 17.27 -4.28 35.43
CA THR A 321 18.23 -5.08 36.19
C THR A 321 18.21 -4.61 37.64
N HIS A 322 17.37 -5.25 38.46
CA HIS A 322 17.44 -5.11 39.91
C HIS A 322 18.68 -5.87 40.41
N THR A 323 19.78 -5.15 40.65
CA THR A 323 20.90 -5.68 41.42
C THR A 323 20.45 -5.84 42.88
N HIS A 324 20.07 -7.05 43.26
CA HIS A 324 19.86 -7.42 44.66
C HIS A 324 21.22 -7.61 45.33
N THR A 325 21.62 -6.65 46.17
CA THR A 325 22.75 -6.79 47.10
C THR A 325 22.34 -7.78 48.18
N HIS A 326 22.88 -9.00 48.11
CA HIS A 326 22.67 -10.04 49.12
C HIS A 326 23.58 -9.76 50.32
N THR A 327 23.00 -9.33 51.43
CA THR A 327 23.63 -9.39 52.75
C THR A 327 23.71 -10.86 53.19
N GLY A 328 24.92 -11.39 53.26
CA GLY A 328 25.21 -12.73 53.76
C GLY A 328 26.39 -12.64 54.72
N GLU A 329 26.10 -12.76 56.01
CA GLU A 329 27.04 -12.78 57.11
C GLU A 329 28.14 -13.84 56.88
N VAL A 330 29.41 -13.42 56.91
CA VAL A 330 30.54 -14.33 57.14
C VAL A 330 31.31 -13.82 58.34
N ASN A 331 31.16 -14.55 59.44
CA ASN A 331 31.86 -14.31 60.68
C ASN A 331 33.11 -15.21 60.74
N LYS A 332 34.23 -14.61 61.17
CA LYS A 332 35.51 -15.19 61.63
C LYS A 332 36.55 -15.62 60.58
N ARG A 333 37.66 -14.86 60.51
CA ARG A 333 38.96 -15.11 61.19
C ARG A 333 39.96 -14.03 60.72
N LEU A 334 40.37 -13.13 61.61
CA LEU A 334 41.68 -13.08 62.29
C LEU A 334 42.87 -12.71 61.37
N TYR A 335 43.58 -11.65 61.79
CA TYR A 335 44.90 -11.12 61.39
C TYR A 335 44.96 -9.92 60.42
N SER A 336 45.11 -8.73 61.03
CA SER A 336 45.96 -7.60 60.59
C SER A 336 47.42 -7.91 61.00
N PRO A 337 48.52 -7.27 60.51
CA PRO A 337 48.69 -5.94 59.88
C PRO A 337 49.54 -5.98 58.57
N ASP A 338 49.72 -4.95 57.73
CA ASP A 338 50.50 -3.73 57.90
C ASP A 338 50.31 -2.75 56.70
N VAL A 339 50.52 -1.46 56.99
CA VAL A 339 50.57 -0.20 56.18
C VAL A 339 51.84 -0.17 55.26
N PRO A 340 52.18 0.80 54.34
CA PRO A 340 51.61 2.10 53.85
C PRO A 340 51.48 2.29 52.29
N ILE A 341 50.63 3.20 51.77
CA ILE A 341 50.84 4.61 51.30
C ILE A 341 51.78 4.83 50.07
N LEU A 342 51.32 5.71 49.14
CA LEU A 342 52.00 6.48 48.07
C LEU A 342 52.04 5.81 46.69
N ALA A 343 51.92 6.49 45.54
CA ALA A 343 51.59 7.86 45.15
C ALA A 343 51.40 7.87 43.61
N GLN A 344 50.65 8.85 43.11
CA GLN A 344 50.88 9.61 41.85
C GLN A 344 51.31 8.85 40.57
N LEU A 345 50.40 8.80 39.60
CA LEU A 345 50.48 9.60 38.36
C LEU A 345 49.13 9.56 37.63
#